data_AF-A0A2V7E2F8-F1
#
_entry.id   AF-A0A2V7E2F8-F1
#
_cell.length_a   1.000
_cell.length_b   1.000
_cell.length_c   1.000
_cell.angle_alpha   90.00
_cell.angle_beta   90.00
_cell.angle_gamma   90.00
#
_symmetry.space_group_name_H-M   'P 1'
#
loop_
_entity.id
_entity.type
_entity.pdbx_description
1 polymer ?
#
loop_
_entity_poly.entity_id
_entity_poly.type
_entity_poly.pdbx_seq_one_letter_code
_entity_poly.pdbx_strand_id
1 'polypeptide(L)'
;MVGQIERARPAFLVYVNVPASWLIKENSDPFVLTWFEAYQRRYYERVGVVDILSPGFTLYLWDAAAAGYTPRSNVWLAVFKLRDASALHQ
;
A
#
# COMPACT_ATOMS: atom_id res chain seq x y z
N MET A 1 14.57 5.47 6.37
CA MET A 1 13.24 5.17 5.78
C MET A 1 12.18 4.91 6.85
N VAL A 2 12.06 3.70 7.43
CA VAL A 2 10.98 3.33 8.38
C VAL A 2 10.77 4.37 9.48
N GLY A 3 11.80 4.66 10.28
CA GLY A 3 11.67 5.63 11.38
C GLY A 3 11.39 7.08 10.92
N GLN A 4 11.68 7.45 9.67
CA GLN A 4 11.27 8.76 9.13
C GLN A 4 9.77 8.78 8.82
N ILE A 5 9.23 7.69 8.26
CA ILE A 5 7.79 7.55 7.99
C ILE A 5 7.00 7.57 9.29
N GLU A 6 7.46 6.82 10.31
CA GLU A 6 6.79 6.75 11.61
C GLU A 6 6.73 8.10 12.33
N ARG A 7 7.81 8.89 12.24
CA ARG A 7 7.87 10.24 12.83
C ARG A 7 7.07 11.26 12.03
N ALA A 8 7.16 11.22 10.70
CA ALA A 8 6.49 12.18 9.84
C ALA A 8 4.98 11.96 9.74
N ARG A 9 4.51 10.71 9.93
CA ARG A 9 3.10 10.31 9.80
C ARG A 9 2.45 10.93 8.56
N PRO A 10 2.93 10.60 7.34
CA PRO A 10 2.47 11.24 6.13
C PRO A 10 0.96 11.05 5.95
N ALA A 11 0.30 12.03 5.32
CA ALA A 11 -1.13 11.92 5.02
C ALA A 11 -1.44 10.72 4.11
N PHE A 12 -0.48 10.33 3.26
CA PHE A 12 -0.61 9.20 2.35
C PHE A 12 0.61 8.30 2.33
N LEU A 13 0.37 7.01 2.12
CA LEU A 13 1.37 6.00 1.79
C LEU A 13 1.03 5.36 0.44
N VAL A 14 2.05 5.01 -0.33
CA VAL A 14 1.90 4.26 -1.58
C VAL A 14 2.71 2.97 -1.49
N TYR A 15 2.03 1.85 -1.65
CA TYR A 15 2.67 0.55 -1.82
C TYR A 15 2.75 0.20 -3.31
N VAL A 16 3.92 -0.23 -3.75
CA VAL A 16 4.17 -0.61 -5.14
C VAL A 16 4.38 -2.11 -5.21
N ASN A 17 3.37 -2.89 -5.57
CA ASN A 17 3.50 -4.31 -5.82
C ASN A 17 3.95 -4.56 -7.25
N VAL A 18 5.20 -4.21 -7.55
CA VAL A 18 5.84 -4.48 -8.84
C VAL A 18 7.15 -5.22 -8.54
N PRO A 19 7.29 -6.52 -8.88
CA PRO A 19 8.44 -7.31 -8.47
C PRO A 19 9.78 -6.68 -8.86
N ALA A 20 9.87 -6.13 -10.07
CA ALA A 20 11.05 -5.44 -10.57
C ALA A 20 11.40 -4.13 -9.82
N SER A 21 10.48 -3.54 -9.06
CA SER A 21 10.76 -2.36 -8.24
C SER A 21 11.50 -2.68 -6.94
N TRP A 22 11.37 -3.90 -6.43
CA TRP A 22 12.00 -4.32 -5.18
C TRP A 22 13.22 -5.22 -5.40
N LEU A 23 13.26 -5.96 -6.51
CA LEU A 23 14.35 -6.89 -6.85
C LEU A 23 14.68 -7.86 -5.71
N ILE A 24 13.65 -8.32 -4.99
CA ILE A 24 13.76 -9.23 -3.85
C ILE A 24 14.40 -10.54 -4.31
N LYS A 25 15.39 -10.99 -3.57
CA LYS A 25 16.06 -12.28 -3.72
C LYS A 25 15.73 -13.18 -2.53
N GLU A 26 16.01 -14.46 -2.65
CA GLU A 26 15.75 -15.47 -1.60
C GLU A 26 16.37 -15.10 -0.24
N ASN A 27 17.52 -14.44 -0.23
CA ASN A 27 18.23 -14.01 0.98
C ASN A 27 17.95 -12.55 1.38
N SER A 28 16.97 -11.90 0.76
CA SER A 28 16.60 -10.52 1.12
C SER A 28 15.88 -10.48 2.45
N ASP A 29 16.19 -9.48 3.26
CA ASP A 29 15.48 -9.22 4.51
C ASP A 29 14.05 -8.72 4.22
N PRO A 30 13.00 -9.42 4.68
CA PRO A 30 11.61 -9.02 4.43
C PRO A 30 11.13 -7.87 5.32
N PHE A 31 11.98 -7.34 6.21
CA PHE A 31 11.61 -6.36 7.25
C PHE A 31 10.76 -5.21 6.74
N VAL A 32 11.12 -4.59 5.62
CA VAL A 32 10.37 -3.44 5.09
C VAL A 32 8.94 -3.84 4.71
N LEU A 33 8.74 -5.01 4.13
CA LEU A 33 7.41 -5.47 3.69
C LEU A 33 6.55 -5.87 4.89
N THR A 34 7.11 -6.61 5.85
CA THR A 34 6.40 -7.03 7.05
C THR A 34 6.07 -5.84 7.95
N TRP A 35 7.00 -4.89 8.10
CA TRP A 35 6.76 -3.62 8.77
C TRP A 35 5.64 -2.84 8.08
N PHE A 36 5.68 -2.71 6.75
CA PHE A 36 4.68 -1.96 6.01
C PHE A 36 3.28 -2.57 6.19
N GLU A 37 3.16 -3.89 6.07
CA GLU A 37 1.89 -4.60 6.27
C GLU A 37 1.28 -4.32 7.64
N ALA A 38 2.07 -4.40 8.71
CA ALA A 38 1.61 -4.11 10.07
C ALA A 38 1.27 -2.63 10.27
N TYR A 39 2.14 -1.73 9.80
CA TYR A 39 2.00 -0.28 9.98
C TYR A 39 0.79 0.28 9.25
N GLN A 40 0.59 -0.10 7.99
CA GLN A 40 -0.55 0.36 7.20
C GLN A 40 -1.88 -0.13 7.80
N ARG A 41 -1.98 -1.40 8.22
CA ARG A 41 -3.23 -1.94 8.79
C ARG A 41 -3.64 -1.20 10.05
N ARG A 42 -2.65 -0.82 10.86
CA ARG A 42 -2.89 -0.15 12.14
C ARG A 42 -3.30 1.31 12.00
N TYR A 43 -2.67 2.06 11.10
CA TYR A 43 -2.81 3.53 11.09
C TYR A 43 -3.45 4.10 9.83
N TYR A 44 -3.59 3.31 8.78
CA TYR A 44 -4.04 3.79 7.48
C TYR A 44 -5.22 2.98 6.97
N GLU A 45 -5.97 3.59 6.06
CA GLU A 45 -7.05 2.97 5.30
C GLU A 45 -6.67 2.99 3.81
N ARG A 46 -7.01 1.92 3.08
CA ARG A 46 -6.76 1.86 1.64
C ARG A 46 -7.83 2.67 0.91
N VAL A 47 -7.41 3.71 0.19
CA VAL A 47 -8.28 4.63 -0.55
C VAL A 47 -8.09 4.55 -2.06
N GLY A 48 -7.10 3.80 -2.54
CA GLY A 48 -6.88 3.63 -3.97
C GLY A 48 -6.21 2.31 -4.32
N VAL A 49 -6.53 1.79 -5.49
CA VAL A 49 -5.82 0.69 -6.15
C VAL A 49 -5.60 1.04 -7.61
N VAL A 50 -4.37 0.82 -8.08
CA VAL A 50 -3.99 0.91 -9.48
C VAL A 50 -3.56 -0.47 -9.93
N ASP A 51 -4.35 -1.14 -10.74
CA ASP A 51 -4.15 -2.54 -11.16
C ASP A 51 -3.76 -2.59 -12.63
N ILE A 52 -2.51 -2.93 -12.91
CA ILE A 52 -1.93 -2.89 -14.26
C ILE A 52 -2.20 -4.24 -14.91
N LEU A 53 -3.29 -4.32 -15.67
CA LEU A 53 -3.77 -5.57 -16.25
C LEU A 53 -3.07 -5.93 -17.56
N SER A 54 -2.62 -4.92 -18.31
CA SER A 54 -1.84 -5.10 -19.53
C SER A 54 -1.05 -3.83 -19.86
N PRO A 55 -0.11 -3.85 -20.82
CA PRO A 55 0.63 -2.64 -21.24
C PRO A 55 -0.29 -1.49 -21.71
N GLY A 56 -1.49 -1.80 -22.22
CA GLY A 56 -2.45 -0.83 -22.72
C GLY A 56 -3.62 -0.55 -21.79
N PHE A 57 -3.73 -1.25 -20.65
CA PHE A 57 -4.87 -1.11 -19.75
C PHE A 57 -4.48 -1.16 -18.29
N THR A 58 -4.73 -0.06 -17.60
CA THR A 58 -4.60 0.07 -16.15
C THR A 58 -5.95 0.44 -15.57
N LEU A 59 -6.40 -0.33 -14.59
CA LEU A 59 -7.62 -0.06 -13.85
C LEU A 59 -7.29 0.82 -12.63
N TYR A 60 -7.97 1.95 -12.52
CA TYR A 60 -7.85 2.87 -11.38
C TYR A 60 -9.13 2.83 -10.57
N LEU A 61 -9.02 2.49 -9.29
CA LEU A 61 -10.13 2.44 -8.35
C LEU A 61 -9.83 3.32 -7.15
N TRP A 62 -10.85 4.02 -6.66
CA TRP A 62 -10.74 4.98 -5.56
C TRP A 62 -11.86 4.77 -4.54
N ASP A 63 -11.59 5.21 -3.31
CA ASP A 63 -12.51 5.24 -2.17
C ASP A 63 -13.23 3.90 -1.96
N ALA A 64 -14.57 3.90 -1.95
CA ALA A 64 -15.38 2.71 -1.74
C ALA A 64 -15.10 1.59 -2.76
N ALA A 65 -14.76 1.94 -4.00
CA ALA A 65 -14.41 0.96 -5.03
C ALA A 65 -13.06 0.28 -4.76
N ALA A 66 -12.17 0.93 -4.00
CA ALA A 66 -10.86 0.38 -3.63
C ALA A 66 -10.88 -0.46 -2.34
N ALA A 67 -11.80 -0.18 -1.40
CA ALA A 67 -11.81 -0.76 -0.07
C ALA A 67 -11.81 -2.30 -0.07
N GLY A 68 -12.65 -2.93 -0.91
CA GLY A 68 -12.78 -4.39 -1.02
C GLY A 68 -12.13 -5.01 -2.26
N TYR A 69 -11.45 -4.22 -3.10
CA TYR A 69 -10.91 -4.72 -4.34
C TYR A 69 -9.66 -5.56 -4.11
N THR A 70 -9.61 -6.73 -4.75
CA THR A 70 -8.43 -7.59 -4.85
C THR A 70 -7.83 -7.40 -6.25
N PRO A 71 -6.57 -6.93 -6.36
CA PRO A 71 -5.88 -6.83 -7.63
C PRO A 71 -5.90 -8.16 -8.40
N ARG A 72 -6.15 -8.07 -9.71
CA ARG A 72 -6.19 -9.22 -10.63
C ARG A 72 -4.81 -9.50 -11.21
N SER A 73 -3.95 -8.48 -11.25
CA SER A 73 -2.56 -8.59 -11.70
C SER A 73 -1.59 -8.80 -10.53
N ASN A 74 -0.38 -9.26 -10.83
CA ASN A 74 0.76 -9.22 -9.91
C ASN A 74 1.52 -7.88 -9.96
N VAL A 75 1.11 -6.96 -10.84
CA VAL A 75 1.66 -5.59 -10.93
C VAL A 75 0.57 -4.58 -10.60
N TRP A 76 0.62 -4.03 -9.39
CA TRP A 76 -0.37 -3.07 -8.90
C TRP A 76 0.21 -2.13 -7.84
N LEU A 77 -0.48 -1.03 -7.58
CA LEU A 77 -0.18 -0.11 -6.49
C LEU A 77 -1.39 0.02 -5.58
N ALA A 78 -1.16 0.25 -4.29
CA ALA A 78 -2.20 0.65 -3.35
C ALA A 78 -1.85 1.99 -2.71
N VAL A 79 -2.86 2.85 -2.61
CA VAL A 79 -2.78 4.16 -1.95
C VAL A 79 -3.53 4.07 -0.65
N PHE A 80 -2.87 4.51 0.42
CA PHE A 80 -3.43 4.51 1.76
C PHE A 80 -3.45 5.92 2.31
N LYS A 81 -4.52 6.27 3.01
CA LYS A 81 -4.68 7.55 3.71
C LYS A 81 -4.56 7.32 5.20
N LEU A 82 -3.92 8.24 5.91
CA LEU A 82 -3.86 8.21 7.38
C LEU A 82 -5.28 8.24 7.92
N ARG A 83 -5.62 7.31 8.82
CA ARG A 83 -6.92 7.30 9.49
C ARG A 83 -7.07 8.55 10.35
N ASP A 84 -8.28 9.10 10.38
CA ASP A 84 -8.60 10.15 11.33
C ASP A 84 -8.41 9.63 12.76
N ALA A 85 -7.80 10.45 13.62
CA ALA A 85 -7.44 10.07 14.99
C ALA A 85 -8.65 9.65 15.85
N SER A 86 -9.86 10.08 15.48
CA SER A 86 -11.13 9.69 16.09
C SER A 86 -11.51 8.22 15.85
N ALA A 87 -10.93 7.55 14.86
CA ALA A 87 -11.22 6.16 14.51
C ALA A 87 -10.36 5.13 15.26
N LEU A 88 -9.40 5.55 16.11
CA LEU A 88 -8.47 4.67 16.83
C LEU A 88 -8.89 4.39 18.29
N HIS A 89 -10.05 4.88 18.72
CA HIS A 89 -10.57 4.77 20.10
C HIS A 89 -11.92 4.03 20.21
N GLN A 90 -12.28 3.22 19.22
CA GLN A 90 -13.40 2.28 19.29
C GLN A 90 -12.86 0.85 19.21
#